data_AF-A0A2W7Q735-F1
#
_entry.id   AF-A0A2W7Q735-F1
#
_cell.length_a   1.000
_cell.length_b   1.000
_cell.length_c   1.000
_cell.angle_alpha   90.00
_cell.angle_beta   90.00
_cell.angle_gamma   90.00
#
_symmetry.space_group_name_H-M   'P 1'
#
loop_
_entity.id
_entity.type
_entity.pdbx_description
1 polymer ?
#
loop_
_entity_poly.entity_id
_entity_poly.type
_entity_poly.pdbx_seq_one_letter_code
_entity_poly.pdbx_strand_id
1 'polypeptide(L)'
;MKDVGSTTGHIIPAYMLVQAGIDIDRDVTIYNLGGTLFQALISGDVDATATGVRDWDKFVEMAGEGYKILEQSPQMPDDLILAGAHISTECVDFLRGVMLENDQALIDATLAPEGRERYRGASLVSVDDATYEVVREAYAALGLIAE
;
A
#
# COMPACT_ATOMS: atom_id res chain seq x y z
N MET A 1 8.12 -10.89 2.07
CA MET A 1 7.34 -9.73 1.56
C MET A 1 6.28 -10.22 0.57
N LYS A 2 5.32 -9.35 0.19
CA LYS A 2 4.32 -9.62 -0.87
C LYS A 2 4.95 -9.48 -2.27
N ASP A 3 4.11 -9.22 -3.27
CA ASP A 3 4.50 -9.01 -4.66
C ASP A 3 5.45 -7.82 -4.82
N VAL A 4 6.40 -7.97 -5.74
CA VAL A 4 7.32 -6.91 -6.15
C VAL A 4 6.53 -5.68 -6.60
N GLY A 5 6.92 -4.51 -6.12
CA GLY A 5 6.25 -3.24 -6.43
C GLY A 5 5.03 -2.92 -5.55
N SER A 6 4.59 -3.83 -4.67
CA SER A 6 3.52 -3.52 -3.72
C SER A 6 3.93 -2.42 -2.74
N THR A 7 3.19 -1.31 -2.69
CA THR A 7 3.48 -0.19 -1.77
C THR A 7 3.55 -0.66 -0.31
N THR A 8 2.48 -1.25 0.21
CA THR A 8 2.40 -1.69 1.62
C THR A 8 2.94 -3.10 1.86
N GLY A 9 3.25 -3.85 0.80
CA GLY A 9 3.68 -5.25 0.89
C GLY A 9 5.15 -5.50 0.54
N HIS A 10 5.83 -4.52 -0.05
CA HIS A 10 7.21 -4.63 -0.51
C HIS A 10 7.99 -3.32 -0.30
N ILE A 11 7.56 -2.22 -0.92
CA ILE A 11 8.31 -0.96 -0.97
C ILE A 11 8.43 -0.31 0.42
N ILE A 12 7.31 -0.06 1.09
CA ILE A 12 7.32 0.58 2.42
C ILE A 12 7.98 -0.32 3.47
N PRO A 13 7.73 -1.65 3.52
CA PRO A 13 8.51 -2.53 4.39
C PRO A 13 10.03 -2.47 4.17
N ALA A 14 10.49 -2.51 2.91
CA ALA A 14 11.92 -2.39 2.61
C ALA A 14 12.47 -1.02 3.04
N TYR A 15 11.71 0.05 2.81
CA TYR A 15 12.07 1.38 3.27
C TYR A 15 12.18 1.46 4.79
N MET A 16 11.27 0.84 5.54
CA MET A 16 11.34 0.81 7.01
C MET A 16 12.60 0.11 7.53
N LEU A 17 13.06 -0.95 6.85
CA LEU A 17 14.33 -1.60 7.19
C LEU A 17 15.51 -0.64 6.98
N VAL A 18 15.55 0.05 5.83
CA VAL A 18 16.59 1.05 5.53
C VAL A 18 16.58 2.19 6.56
N GLN A 19 15.39 2.68 6.95
CA GLN A 19 15.23 3.71 7.99
C GLN A 19 15.72 3.22 9.37
N ALA A 20 15.63 1.92 9.65
CA ALA A 20 16.19 1.31 10.85
C ALA A 20 17.71 1.07 10.76
N GLY A 21 18.36 1.49 9.67
CA GLY A 21 19.79 1.29 9.44
C GLY A 21 20.17 -0.13 9.00
N ILE A 22 19.19 -0.93 8.56
CA ILE A 22 19.41 -2.29 8.05
C ILE A 22 19.74 -2.20 6.56
N ASP A 23 20.89 -2.75 6.19
CA ASP A 23 21.30 -2.89 4.81
C ASP A 23 20.56 -4.07 4.17
N ILE A 24 19.58 -3.80 3.31
CA ILE A 24 18.68 -4.81 2.76
C ILE A 24 19.36 -5.82 1.81
N ASP A 25 20.57 -5.51 1.34
CA ASP A 25 21.36 -6.40 0.46
C ASP A 25 22.37 -7.25 1.24
N ARG A 26 22.62 -6.92 2.52
CA ARG A 26 23.64 -7.58 3.35
C ARG A 26 23.08 -8.21 4.62
N ASP A 27 22.22 -7.50 5.34
CA ASP A 27 21.84 -7.83 6.71
C ASP A 27 20.59 -8.74 6.77
N VAL A 28 19.84 -8.86 5.67
CA VAL A 28 18.63 -9.69 5.56
C VAL A 28 18.56 -10.39 4.20
N THR A 29 17.81 -11.49 4.14
CA THR A 29 17.41 -12.13 2.89
C THR A 29 15.93 -11.90 2.65
N ILE A 30 15.58 -11.19 1.57
CA ILE A 30 14.19 -10.85 1.25
C ILE A 30 13.63 -11.83 0.23
N TYR A 31 12.57 -12.55 0.62
CA TYR A 31 11.75 -13.35 -0.30
C TYR A 31 10.43 -12.64 -0.61
N ASN A 32 10.11 -12.48 -1.89
CA ASN A 32 8.82 -11.95 -2.37
C ASN A 32 7.87 -13.12 -2.63
N LEU A 33 7.08 -13.47 -1.62
CA LEU A 33 6.29 -14.71 -1.59
C LEU A 33 4.82 -14.50 -2.00
N GLY A 34 4.40 -13.27 -2.31
CA GLY A 34 3.03 -12.97 -2.69
C GLY A 34 2.03 -13.54 -1.68
N GLY A 35 1.04 -14.31 -2.13
CA GLY A 35 0.01 -14.91 -1.28
C GLY A 35 0.48 -15.99 -0.29
N THR A 36 1.71 -16.52 -0.41
CA THR A 36 2.19 -17.59 0.48
C THR A 36 2.99 -17.08 1.69
N LEU A 37 3.14 -15.76 1.83
CA LEU A 37 3.99 -15.15 2.85
C LEU A 37 3.64 -15.59 4.29
N PHE A 38 2.36 -15.75 4.62
CA PHE A 38 1.93 -16.12 5.96
C PHE A 38 2.17 -17.60 6.26
N GLN A 39 2.02 -18.46 5.26
CA GLN A 39 2.32 -19.89 5.42
C GLN A 39 3.81 -20.09 5.69
N ALA A 40 4.68 -19.34 5.01
CA ALA A 40 6.12 -19.35 5.25
C ALA A 40 6.49 -18.89 6.68
N LEU A 41 5.76 -17.93 7.25
CA LEU A 41 5.98 -17.52 8.64
C LEU A 41 5.53 -18.61 9.62
N ILE A 42 4.37 -19.21 9.38
CA ILE A 42 3.80 -20.27 10.24
C ILE A 42 4.68 -21.53 10.22
N SER A 43 5.24 -21.89 9.06
CA SER A 43 6.15 -23.02 8.91
C SER A 43 7.55 -22.77 9.49
N GLY A 44 7.90 -21.51 9.77
CA GLY A 44 9.25 -21.10 10.18
C GLY A 44 10.26 -21.04 9.04
N ASP A 45 9.80 -20.98 7.78
CA ASP A 45 10.67 -20.78 6.61
C ASP A 45 11.25 -19.35 6.55
N VAL A 46 10.61 -18.41 7.25
CA VAL A 46 11.08 -17.02 7.41
C VAL A 46 10.91 -16.56 8.86
N ASP A 47 11.82 -15.70 9.33
CA ASP A 47 11.78 -15.16 10.69
C ASP A 47 10.73 -14.04 10.88
N ALA A 48 10.40 -13.35 9.78
CA ALA A 48 9.47 -12.22 9.80
C ALA A 48 8.78 -12.04 8.44
N THR A 49 7.63 -11.37 8.45
CA THR A 49 6.94 -10.97 7.23
C THR A 49 6.49 -9.52 7.30
N ALA A 50 6.19 -8.95 6.13
CA ALA A 50 5.66 -7.60 6.03
C ALA A 50 4.52 -7.55 5.00
N THR A 51 3.44 -6.89 5.40
CA THR A 51 2.21 -6.71 4.63
C THR A 51 1.42 -5.51 5.19
N GLY A 52 0.33 -5.11 4.53
CA GLY A 52 -0.57 -4.09 5.06
C GLY A 52 -1.26 -4.53 6.36
N VAL A 53 -1.38 -3.62 7.32
CA VAL A 53 -1.96 -3.88 8.66
C VAL A 53 -3.36 -4.50 8.61
N ARG A 54 -4.15 -4.20 7.57
CA ARG A 54 -5.49 -4.78 7.35
C ARG A 54 -5.49 -6.30 7.23
N ASP A 55 -4.35 -6.92 6.93
CA ASP A 55 -4.24 -8.37 6.79
C ASP A 55 -3.95 -9.05 8.14
N TRP A 56 -3.72 -8.28 9.22
CA TRP A 56 -3.38 -8.78 10.55
C TRP A 56 -4.47 -9.67 11.14
N ASP A 57 -5.72 -9.21 11.17
CA ASP A 57 -6.81 -9.97 11.78
C ASP A 57 -7.02 -11.33 11.08
N LYS A 58 -6.96 -11.32 9.75
CA LYS A 58 -7.03 -12.56 8.93
C LYS A 58 -5.85 -13.49 9.19
N PHE A 59 -4.66 -12.92 9.38
CA PHE A 59 -3.47 -13.69 9.73
C PHE A 59 -3.62 -14.35 11.10
N VAL A 60 -4.06 -13.62 12.13
CA VAL A 60 -4.27 -14.15 13.47
C VAL A 60 -5.35 -15.24 13.48
N GLU A 61 -6.44 -15.05 12.75
CA GLU A 61 -7.48 -16.08 12.58
C GLU A 61 -6.91 -17.39 11.99
N MET A 62 -5.97 -17.26 11.05
CA MET A 62 -5.34 -18.41 10.39
C MET A 62 -4.20 -19.04 11.21
N ALA A 63 -3.37 -18.24 11.87
CA ALA A 63 -2.12 -18.66 12.50
C ALA A 63 -2.27 -18.98 14.00
N GLY A 64 -3.33 -18.47 14.64
CA GLY A 64 -3.51 -18.50 16.09
C GLY A 64 -2.71 -17.42 16.82
N GLU A 65 -2.69 -17.53 18.15
CA GLU A 65 -1.94 -16.62 19.02
C GLU A 65 -0.41 -16.87 18.96
N GLY A 66 0.39 -15.93 19.48
CA GLY A 66 1.84 -16.06 19.60
C GLY A 66 2.66 -15.19 18.65
N TYR A 67 2.01 -14.52 17.70
CA TYR A 67 2.62 -13.53 16.82
C TYR A 67 2.39 -12.11 17.32
N LYS A 68 3.24 -11.17 16.89
CA LYS A 68 3.07 -9.74 17.17
C LYS A 68 3.50 -8.90 15.96
N ILE A 69 2.90 -7.73 15.84
CA ILE A 69 3.39 -6.68 14.95
C ILE A 69 4.68 -6.12 15.57
N LEU A 70 5.78 -6.19 14.81
CA LEU A 70 7.08 -5.65 15.26
C LEU A 70 7.13 -4.14 15.12
N GLU A 71 6.71 -3.65 13.96
CA GLU A 71 6.69 -2.23 13.63
C GLU A 71 5.55 -1.96 12.64
N GLN A 72 5.06 -0.71 12.62
CA GLN A 72 4.02 -0.26 11.70
C GLN A 72 4.41 1.11 11.13
N SER A 73 4.29 1.26 9.81
CA SER A 73 4.46 2.58 9.19
C SER A 73 3.36 3.55 9.63
N PRO A 74 3.56 4.86 9.49
CA PRO A 74 2.44 5.80 9.43
C PRO A 74 1.40 5.37 8.38
N GLN A 75 0.20 5.96 8.46
CA GLN A 75 -0.83 5.76 7.44
C GLN A 75 -0.24 6.12 6.07
N MET A 76 -0.29 5.16 5.15
CA MET A 76 0.14 5.38 3.77
C MET A 76 -0.94 6.17 3.03
N PRO A 77 -0.53 7.04 2.08
CA PRO A 77 -1.49 7.81 1.32
C PRO A 77 -2.40 6.87 0.51
N ASP A 78 -3.65 7.29 0.35
CA ASP A 78 -4.71 6.49 -0.26
C ASP A 78 -4.56 6.35 -1.78
N ASP A 79 -5.40 5.51 -2.39
CA ASP A 79 -5.47 5.37 -3.85
C ASP A 79 -5.84 6.72 -4.50
N LEU A 80 -5.16 7.06 -5.60
CA LEU A 80 -5.29 8.34 -6.31
C LEU A 80 -5.94 8.20 -7.68
N ILE A 81 -6.68 9.24 -8.08
CA ILE A 81 -7.19 9.44 -9.43
C ILE A 81 -6.35 10.53 -10.09
N LEU A 82 -5.67 10.19 -11.19
CA LEU A 82 -4.80 11.12 -11.93
C LEU A 82 -5.40 11.49 -13.28
N ALA A 83 -5.32 12.78 -13.59
CA ALA A 83 -5.54 13.29 -14.94
C ALA A 83 -4.21 13.36 -15.69
N GLY A 84 -4.21 12.96 -16.96
CA GLY A 84 -3.03 13.12 -17.81
C GLY A 84 -2.72 14.60 -18.07
N ALA A 85 -1.44 14.95 -18.17
CA ALA A 85 -0.98 16.33 -18.33
C ALA A 85 -1.48 17.04 -19.60
N HIS A 86 -2.04 16.30 -20.57
CA HIS A 86 -2.62 16.84 -21.80
C HIS A 86 -4.07 17.33 -21.62
N ILE A 87 -4.71 17.05 -20.48
CA ILE A 87 -6.07 17.49 -20.17
C ILE A 87 -6.02 18.91 -19.60
N SER A 88 -6.86 19.81 -20.11
CA SER A 88 -6.88 21.20 -19.65
C SER A 88 -7.27 21.30 -18.18
N THR A 89 -6.68 22.25 -17.45
CA THR A 89 -6.98 22.49 -16.03
C THR A 89 -8.47 22.74 -15.79
N GLU A 90 -9.14 23.48 -16.67
CA GLU A 90 -10.58 23.71 -16.61
C GLU A 90 -11.38 22.40 -16.64
N CYS A 91 -11.00 21.46 -17.52
CA CYS A 91 -11.65 20.15 -17.59
C CYS A 91 -11.38 19.32 -16.34
N VAL A 92 -10.13 19.33 -15.84
CA VAL A 92 -9.77 18.62 -14.60
C VAL A 92 -10.54 19.17 -13.40
N ASP A 93 -10.64 20.49 -13.26
CA ASP A 93 -11.34 21.12 -12.14
C ASP A 93 -12.84 20.85 -12.19
N PHE A 94 -13.44 20.90 -13.39
CA PHE A 94 -14.82 20.51 -13.60
C PHE A 94 -15.07 19.05 -13.19
N LEU A 95 -14.25 18.12 -13.69
CA LEU A 95 -14.37 16.70 -13.35
C LEU A 95 -14.18 16.46 -11.85
N ARG A 96 -13.18 17.10 -11.24
CA ARG A 96 -12.93 17.00 -9.80
C ARG A 96 -14.16 17.45 -8.99
N GLY A 97 -14.75 18.59 -9.34
CA GLY A 97 -15.95 19.10 -8.68
C GLY A 97 -17.12 18.11 -8.78
N VAL A 98 -17.42 17.65 -10.01
CA VAL A 98 -18.51 16.69 -10.25
C VAL A 98 -18.27 15.37 -9.51
N MET A 99 -17.03 14.86 -9.47
CA MET A 99 -16.72 13.62 -8.76
C MET A 99 -16.88 13.75 -7.25
N LEU A 100 -16.45 14.86 -6.65
CA LEU A 100 -16.62 15.11 -5.22
C LEU A 100 -18.10 15.31 -4.85
N GLU A 101 -18.89 15.97 -5.69
CA GLU A 101 -20.34 16.15 -5.47
C GLU A 101 -21.13 14.84 -5.57
N ASN A 102 -20.59 13.84 -6.28
CA ASN A 102 -21.26 12.56 -6.56
C ASN A 102 -20.46 11.37 -6.01
N ASP A 103 -19.69 11.57 -4.94
CA ASP A 103 -18.74 10.59 -4.42
C ASP A 103 -19.42 9.25 -4.07
N GLN A 104 -20.55 9.27 -3.39
CA GLN A 104 -21.28 8.07 -2.99
C GLN A 104 -21.72 7.25 -4.21
N ALA A 105 -22.20 7.90 -5.26
CA ALA A 105 -22.60 7.21 -6.49
C ALA A 105 -21.40 6.54 -7.18
N LEU A 106 -20.22 7.18 -7.14
CA LEU A 106 -18.99 6.61 -7.70
C LEU A 106 -18.47 5.43 -6.87
N ILE A 107 -18.53 5.53 -5.54
CA ILE A 107 -18.15 4.44 -4.63
C ILE A 107 -19.10 3.26 -4.78
N ASP A 108 -20.41 3.50 -4.82
CA ASP A 108 -21.42 2.45 -5.04
C ASP A 108 -21.22 1.75 -6.38
N ALA A 109 -20.95 2.51 -7.45
CA ALA A 109 -20.63 1.95 -8.76
C ALA A 109 -19.33 1.13 -8.74
N THR A 110 -18.33 1.54 -7.97
CA THR A 110 -17.07 0.81 -7.79
C THR A 110 -17.28 -0.50 -7.03
N LEU A 111 -18.23 -0.53 -6.10
CA LEU A 111 -18.57 -1.71 -5.29
C LEU A 111 -19.54 -2.68 -5.97
N ALA A 112 -20.17 -2.29 -7.09
CA ALA A 112 -21.15 -3.14 -7.76
C ALA A 112 -20.56 -4.47 -8.32
N PRO A 113 -19.35 -4.51 -8.89
CA PRO A 113 -18.70 -5.78 -9.25
C PRO A 113 -18.14 -6.51 -8.02
N GLU A 114 -18.15 -7.85 -8.06
CA GLU A 114 -17.50 -8.69 -7.04
C GLU A 114 -15.99 -8.43 -6.94
N GLY A 115 -15.41 -8.60 -5.75
CA GLY A 115 -13.97 -8.48 -5.52
C GLY A 115 -13.48 -7.04 -5.30
N ARG A 116 -14.40 -6.10 -5.04
CA ARG A 116 -14.11 -4.67 -4.81
C ARG A 116 -14.32 -4.23 -3.36
N GLU A 117 -14.49 -5.18 -2.44
CA GLU A 117 -14.84 -4.96 -1.04
C GLU A 117 -13.81 -4.09 -0.29
N ARG A 118 -12.58 -3.97 -0.82
CA ARG A 118 -11.55 -3.06 -0.30
C ARG A 118 -11.97 -1.59 -0.30
N TYR A 119 -12.94 -1.21 -1.12
CA TYR A 119 -13.47 0.16 -1.22
C TYR A 119 -14.70 0.40 -0.34
N ARG A 120 -15.12 -0.59 0.46
CA ARG A 120 -16.29 -0.44 1.31
C ARG A 120 -16.04 0.65 2.36
N GLY A 121 -16.92 1.65 2.39
CA GLY A 121 -16.79 2.80 3.30
C GLY A 121 -15.74 3.82 2.86
N ALA A 122 -15.20 3.70 1.65
CA ALA A 122 -14.35 4.74 1.07
C ALA A 122 -15.18 5.99 0.71
N SER A 123 -14.50 7.13 0.60
CA SER A 123 -15.04 8.38 0.08
C SER A 123 -14.01 9.04 -0.83
N LEU A 124 -14.45 9.95 -1.69
CA LEU A 124 -13.54 10.77 -2.49
C LEU A 124 -13.18 12.02 -1.71
N VAL A 125 -11.88 12.30 -1.63
CA VAL A 125 -11.34 13.48 -0.95
C VAL A 125 -10.36 14.20 -1.87
N SER A 126 -10.27 15.52 -1.72
CA SER A 126 -9.23 16.28 -2.40
C SER A 126 -7.88 16.02 -1.71
N VAL A 127 -6.84 15.81 -2.51
CA VAL A 127 -5.47 15.57 -2.03
C VAL A 127 -4.48 16.44 -2.80
N ASP A 128 -3.40 16.79 -2.14
CA ASP A 128 -2.27 17.50 -2.75
C ASP A 128 -1.12 16.55 -3.08
N ASP A 129 -0.27 16.94 -4.02
CA ASP A 129 0.89 16.15 -4.45
C ASP A 129 1.87 15.86 -3.30
N ALA A 130 1.97 16.77 -2.34
CA ALA A 130 2.84 16.63 -1.16
C ALA A 130 2.44 15.47 -0.24
N THR A 131 1.18 15.03 -0.28
CA THR A 131 0.69 13.86 0.48
C THR A 131 1.44 12.57 0.11
N TYR A 132 2.04 12.53 -1.09
CA TYR A 132 2.73 11.37 -1.62
C TYR A 132 4.26 11.42 -1.46
N GLU A 133 4.80 12.40 -0.72
CA GLU A 133 6.25 12.56 -0.58
C GLU A 133 6.92 11.34 0.07
N VAL A 134 6.26 10.72 1.05
CA VAL A 134 6.74 9.47 1.68
C VAL A 134 6.97 8.34 0.67
N VAL A 135 6.18 8.31 -0.41
CA VAL A 135 6.35 7.32 -1.49
C VAL A 135 7.60 7.66 -2.30
N ARG A 136 7.86 8.94 -2.60
CA ARG A 136 9.07 9.38 -3.31
C ARG A 136 10.32 9.10 -2.51
N GLU A 137 10.30 9.40 -1.20
CA GLU A 137 11.40 9.10 -0.28
C GLU A 137 11.71 7.60 -0.25
N ALA A 138 10.68 6.76 -0.15
CA ALA A 138 10.84 5.31 -0.18
C ALA A 138 11.46 4.82 -1.48
N TYR A 139 11.01 5.34 -2.63
CA TYR A 139 11.59 4.98 -3.93
C TYR A 139 13.05 5.41 -4.04
N ALA A 140 13.38 6.64 -3.61
CA ALA A 140 14.74 7.15 -3.65
C ALA A 140 15.69 6.34 -2.74
N ALA A 141 15.25 6.03 -1.51
CA ALA A 141 16.03 5.22 -0.56
C ALA A 141 16.30 3.80 -1.06
N LEU A 142 15.41 3.25 -1.90
CA LEU A 142 15.54 1.92 -2.49
C LEU A 142 16.15 1.93 -3.90
N GLY A 143 16.56 3.10 -4.42
CA GLY A 143 17.11 3.22 -5.76
C GLY A 143 16.11 2.88 -6.89
N LEU A 144 14.80 2.99 -6.63
CA LEU A 144 13.71 2.66 -7.57
C LEU A 144 13.30 3.84 -8.46
N ILE A 145 14.20 4.79 -8.68
CA ILE A 145 13.90 6.02 -9.41
C ILE A 145 13.82 5.71 -10.91
N ALA A 146 12.72 6.12 -11.54
CA ALA A 146 12.60 6.06 -13.00
C ALA A 146 13.55 7.08 -13.64
N GLU A 147 14.27 6.66 -14.68
CA GLU A 147 15.10 7.53 -15.53
C GLU A 147 14.25 8.54 -16.33
#